data_AF-A0A690LP79-F1
#
_entry.id   AF-A0A690LP79-F1
#
_cell.length_a   1.000
_cell.length_b   1.000
_cell.length_c   1.000
_cell.angle_alpha   90.00
_cell.angle_beta   90.00
_cell.angle_gamma   90.00
#
_symmetry.space_group_name_H-M   'P 1'
#
loop_
_entity.id
_entity.type
_entity.pdbx_description
1 polymer ?
#
loop_
_entity_poly.entity_id
_entity_poly.type
_entity_poly.pdbx_seq_one_letter_code
_entity_poly.pdbx_strand_id
1 'polypeptide(L)'
;MLNNILKAKSNIYHLSLNESIKINIQEETTKEYTIIAKEQILIDDAILANTINTNDNLNIKDLNLSKSYTNNLTLIPSFLTFTPSFKSKPKPPINTMGIVIGEDSNIENQRNTIYTDEYGRV
;
A
#
# COMPACT_ATOMS: atom_id res chain seq x y z
N MET A 1 10.91 -11.75 18.35
CA MET A 1 11.35 -10.40 17.94
C MET A 1 10.14 -9.52 17.69
N LEU A 2 9.41 -9.13 18.74
CA LEU A 2 8.11 -8.46 18.62
C LEU A 2 8.06 -7.42 19.75
N ASN A 3 8.40 -6.16 19.47
CA ASN A 3 8.06 -4.96 20.30
C ASN A 3 8.75 -3.66 19.88
N ASN A 4 9.53 -3.63 18.80
CA ASN A 4 10.21 -2.40 18.38
C ASN A 4 9.38 -1.52 17.42
N ILE A 5 8.08 -1.81 17.24
CA ILE A 5 7.21 -0.98 16.39
C ILE A 5 6.75 0.24 17.20
N LEU A 6 7.07 1.43 16.72
CA LEU A 6 6.66 2.70 17.32
C LEU A 6 5.53 3.32 16.50
N LYS A 7 4.49 3.80 17.17
CA LYS A 7 3.41 4.59 16.55
C LYS A 7 3.64 6.06 16.85
N ALA A 8 3.60 6.90 15.83
CA ALA A 8 3.80 8.34 15.97
C ALA A 8 2.73 9.12 15.19
N LYS A 9 2.45 10.35 15.65
CA LYS A 9 1.62 11.32 14.93
C LYS A 9 2.51 12.45 14.43
N SER A 10 2.27 12.91 13.22
CA SER A 10 3.04 13.99 12.60
C SER A 10 2.13 14.89 11.77
N ASN A 11 2.47 16.18 11.66
CA ASN A 11 1.83 17.13 10.77
C ASN A 11 2.70 17.45 9.54
N ILE A 12 3.76 16.68 9.29
CA ILE A 12 4.73 16.94 8.21
C ILE A 12 4.25 16.32 6.90
N TYR A 13 4.05 17.13 5.86
CA TYR A 13 3.47 16.69 4.59
C TYR A 13 4.39 15.82 3.73
N HIS A 14 5.70 16.12 3.72
CA HIS A 14 6.67 15.52 2.79
C HIS A 14 7.19 14.14 3.20
N LEU A 15 6.66 13.55 4.29
CA LEU A 15 7.10 12.23 4.75
C LEU A 15 6.69 11.13 3.78
N SER A 16 7.64 10.26 3.43
CA SER A 16 7.46 9.17 2.48
C SER A 16 7.59 7.79 3.14
N LEU A 17 6.98 6.78 2.54
CA LEU A 17 7.22 5.39 2.96
C LEU A 17 8.68 5.02 2.67
N ASN A 18 9.27 4.18 3.52
CA ASN A 18 10.68 3.79 3.44
C ASN A 18 11.69 4.94 3.62
N GLU A 19 11.25 6.09 4.15
CA GLU A 19 12.14 7.17 4.55
C GLU A 19 12.69 6.91 5.96
N SER A 20 13.97 7.24 6.18
CA SER A 20 14.60 7.22 7.50
C SER A 20 14.52 8.60 8.14
N ILE A 21 13.99 8.65 9.35
CA ILE A 21 13.81 9.85 10.16
C ILE A 21 14.55 9.73 11.49
N LYS A 22 15.13 10.83 11.95
CA LYS A 22 15.73 10.92 13.28
C LYS A 22 14.73 11.56 14.23
N ILE A 23 14.37 10.84 15.29
CA ILE A 23 13.44 11.31 16.32
C ILE A 23 14.23 11.56 17.59
N ASN A 24 14.08 12.76 18.16
CA ASN A 24 14.62 13.06 19.48
C ASN A 24 13.61 12.62 20.55
N ILE A 25 13.93 11.57 21.30
CA ILE A 25 13.09 11.06 22.39
C ILE A 25 13.79 11.48 23.68
N GLN A 26 13.28 12.54 24.31
CA GLN A 26 13.90 13.26 25.44
C GLN A 26 15.23 13.91 25.04
N GLU A 27 15.62 14.99 25.74
CA GLU A 27 16.59 16.00 25.30
C GLU A 27 17.98 15.47 24.84
N GLU A 28 18.31 14.20 25.08
CA GLU A 28 19.64 13.64 24.84
C GLU A 28 19.71 12.44 23.88
N THR A 29 18.58 11.83 23.45
CA THR A 29 18.65 10.62 22.59
C THR A 29 17.96 10.77 21.24
N THR A 30 18.77 11.04 20.21
CA THR A 30 18.35 10.92 18.82
C THR A 30 18.43 9.47 18.36
N LYS A 31 17.29 8.90 17.95
CA LYS A 31 17.22 7.54 17.40
C LYS A 31 16.69 7.59 15.97
N GLU A 32 17.23 6.71 15.13
CA GLU A 32 16.84 6.62 13.72
C GLU A 32 15.77 5.53 13.52
N TYR A 33 14.72 5.91 12.80
CA TYR A 33 13.59 5.05 12.50
C TYR A 33 13.23 5.13 11.02
N THR A 34 12.76 4.03 10.45
CA THR A 34 12.26 3.95 9.08
C THR A 34 10.74 3.84 9.09
N ILE A 35 10.08 4.59 8.21
CA ILE A 35 8.62 4.63 8.07
C ILE A 35 8.14 3.40 7.27
N ILE A 36 7.41 2.49 7.91
CA ILE A 36 6.89 1.27 7.27
C ILE A 36 5.41 1.35 6.90
N ALA A 37 4.65 2.22 7.58
CA ALA A 37 3.27 2.51 7.21
C ALA A 37 2.95 3.98 7.51
N LYS A 38 2.08 4.56 6.69
CA LYS A 38 1.64 5.95 6.78
C LYS A 38 0.16 6.01 6.40
N GLU A 39 -0.65 6.57 7.30
CA GLU A 39 -2.04 6.95 7.06
C GLU A 39 -2.13 8.48 7.13
N GLN A 40 -2.73 9.10 6.12
CA GLN A 40 -2.79 10.55 5.97
C GLN A 40 -4.23 11.03 6.09
N ILE A 41 -4.45 12.06 6.91
CA ILE A 41 -5.75 12.67 7.14
C ILE A 41 -5.62 14.15 6.78
N LEU A 42 -6.40 14.60 5.80
CA LEU A 42 -6.50 15.99 5.36
C LEU A 42 -7.95 16.44 5.56
N ILE A 43 -8.14 17.52 6.30
CA ILE A 43 -9.42 18.20 6.48
C ILE A 43 -9.29 19.57 5.82
N ASP A 44 -10.14 19.86 4.84
CA ASP A 44 -10.21 21.16 4.17
C ASP A 44 -11.68 21.60 4.05
N ASP A 45 -12.09 22.48 4.95
CA ASP A 45 -13.46 22.99 5.00
C ASP A 45 -13.81 23.84 3.78
N ALA A 46 -12.82 24.37 3.06
CA ALA A 46 -13.04 25.16 1.84
C ALA A 46 -13.65 24.33 0.71
N ILE A 47 -13.19 23.08 0.59
CA ILE A 47 -13.69 22.14 -0.42
C ILE A 47 -15.14 21.76 -0.09
N LEU A 48 -15.46 21.61 1.20
CA LEU A 48 -16.81 21.32 1.68
C LEU A 48 -17.76 22.52 1.53
N ALA A 49 -17.26 23.74 1.72
CA ALA A 49 -18.06 24.96 1.57
C ALA A 49 -18.38 25.30 0.10
N ASN A 50 -17.55 24.90 -0.86
CA ASN A 50 -17.83 25.12 -2.28
C ASN A 50 -18.96 24.23 -2.85
N THR A 51 -19.55 23.34 -2.04
CA THR A 51 -20.83 22.67 -2.35
C THR A 51 -22.07 23.44 -1.87
N ILE A 52 -21.91 24.64 -1.30
CA ILE A 52 -23.03 25.47 -0.84
C ILE A 52 -23.71 26.11 -2.07
N ASN A 53 -25.01 25.84 -2.19
CA ASN A 53 -25.89 26.37 -3.23
C ASN A 53 -25.83 27.91 -3.30
N THR A 54 -25.41 28.44 -4.43
CA THR A 54 -25.26 29.90 -4.67
C THR A 54 -26.59 30.66 -4.69
N ASN A 55 -27.73 29.97 -4.55
CA ASN A 55 -29.06 30.58 -4.47
C ASN A 55 -29.52 30.86 -3.03
N ASP A 56 -28.68 30.57 -2.02
CA ASP A 56 -29.02 30.82 -0.62
C ASP A 56 -28.50 32.20 -0.17
N ASN A 57 -29.41 33.07 0.28
CA ASN A 57 -29.10 34.47 0.66
C ASN A 57 -28.55 34.58 2.09
N LEU A 58 -27.78 33.60 2.55
CA LEU A 58 -27.12 33.64 3.85
C LEU A 58 -25.80 34.42 3.74
N ASN A 59 -25.62 35.42 4.60
CA ASN A 59 -24.39 36.22 4.67
C ASN A 59 -23.20 35.30 4.99
N ILE A 60 -22.31 35.07 4.02
CA ILE A 60 -21.05 34.31 4.17
C ILE A 60 -19.98 35.20 4.85
N LYS A 61 -20.37 35.92 5.89
CA LYS A 61 -19.42 36.58 6.79
C LYS A 61 -19.29 35.66 7.99
N ASP A 62 -18.07 35.24 8.27
CA ASP A 62 -17.66 34.39 9.42
C ASP A 62 -17.57 32.87 9.15
N LEU A 63 -17.37 32.45 7.90
CA LEU A 63 -16.95 31.07 7.62
C LEU A 63 -15.47 30.91 7.99
N ASN A 64 -15.17 30.46 9.22
CA ASN A 64 -13.83 30.08 9.64
C ASN A 64 -13.45 28.73 9.01
N LEU A 65 -12.98 28.76 7.75
CA LEU A 65 -12.52 27.56 7.05
C LEU A 65 -11.27 27.04 7.73
N SER A 66 -11.34 25.84 8.32
CA SER A 66 -10.16 25.17 8.86
C SER A 66 -9.49 24.30 7.80
N LYS A 67 -8.16 24.31 7.81
CA LYS A 67 -7.33 23.34 7.09
C LYS A 67 -6.45 22.64 8.10
N SER A 68 -6.56 21.32 8.20
CA SER A 68 -5.70 20.53 9.09
C SER A 68 -5.17 19.30 8.38
N TYR A 69 -3.95 18.94 8.73
CA TYR A 69 -3.26 17.80 8.16
C TYR A 69 -2.57 17.02 9.27
N THR A 70 -2.81 15.71 9.29
CA THR A 70 -2.22 14.79 10.28
C THR A 70 -1.86 13.47 9.60
N ASN A 71 -0.72 12.91 9.98
CA ASN A 71 -0.28 11.57 9.63
C ASN A 71 -0.26 10.68 10.87
N ASN A 72 -0.76 9.46 10.76
CA ASN A 72 -0.43 8.37 11.66
C ASN A 72 0.69 7.53 11.02
N LEU A 73 1.83 7.45 11.70
CA LEU A 73 3.03 6.76 11.23
C LEU A 73 3.27 5.49 12.04
N THR A 74 3.67 4.42 11.35
CA THR A 74 4.23 3.22 11.96
C THR A 74 5.71 3.13 11.60
N LEU A 75 6.54 3.05 12.64
CA LEU A 75 7.97 3.20 12.55
C LEU A 75 8.67 1.94 13.08
N ILE A 76 9.81 1.61 12.51
CA ILE A 76 10.74 0.61 13.05
C ILE A 76 12.13 1.22 13.18
N PRO A 77 12.95 0.82 14.15
CA PRO A 77 14.35 1.24 14.20
C PRO A 77 15.06 0.92 12.89
N SER A 78 15.84 1.86 12.36
CA SER A 78 16.45 1.70 11.02
C SER A 78 17.47 0.57 10.92
N PHE A 79 18.00 0.08 12.05
CA PHE A 79 18.87 -1.10 12.08
C PHE A 79 18.12 -2.43 11.87
N LEU A 80 16.77 -2.41 11.89
CA LEU A 80 15.95 -3.59 11.63
C LEU A 80 15.43 -3.60 10.19
N THR A 81 15.47 -4.76 9.56
CA THR A 81 14.83 -4.97 8.25
C THR A 81 13.35 -5.28 8.43
N PHE A 82 12.49 -4.54 7.74
CA PHE A 82 11.07 -4.86 7.66
C PHE A 82 10.84 -6.01 6.68
N THR A 83 10.17 -7.06 7.13
CA THR A 83 9.68 -8.13 6.27
C THR A 83 8.15 -8.17 6.35
N PRO A 84 7.42 -7.98 5.24
CA PRO A 84 5.96 -8.05 5.26
C PRO A 84 5.51 -9.47 5.60
N SER A 85 4.29 -9.60 6.12
CA SER A 85 3.69 -10.91 6.34
C SER A 85 3.45 -11.63 5.01
N PHE A 86 3.62 -12.95 5.02
CA PHE A 86 3.34 -13.77 3.86
C PHE A 86 1.84 -13.70 3.51
N LYS A 87 1.54 -13.43 2.23
CA LYS A 87 0.20 -13.66 1.69
C LYS A 87 -0.06 -15.17 1.66
N SER A 88 -1.33 -15.56 1.82
CA SER A 88 -1.72 -16.96 1.69
C SER A 88 -1.39 -17.47 0.28
N LYS A 89 -0.88 -18.70 0.20
CA LYS A 89 -0.68 -19.36 -1.09
C LYS A 89 -2.04 -19.56 -1.77
N PRO A 90 -2.17 -19.28 -3.08
CA PRO A 90 -3.36 -19.66 -3.83
C PRO A 90 -3.61 -21.16 -3.68
N LYS A 91 -4.87 -21.53 -3.44
CA LYS A 91 -5.28 -22.94 -3.40
C LYS A 91 -5.78 -23.33 -4.79
N PRO A 92 -5.09 -24.23 -5.50
CA PRO A 92 -5.59 -24.70 -6.79
C PRO A 92 -6.87 -25.52 -6.57
N PRO A 93 -7.75 -25.62 -7.59
CA PRO A 93 -8.82 -26.61 -7.62
C PRO A 93 -8.26 -28.03 -7.46
N ILE A 94 -9.07 -28.95 -6.91
CA ILE A 94 -8.66 -30.35 -6.69
C ILE A 94 -8.27 -31.01 -8.03
N ASN A 95 -9.07 -30.78 -9.06
CA ASN A 95 -8.83 -31.26 -10.42
C ASN A 95 -9.03 -30.09 -11.40
N THR A 96 -8.23 -30.03 -12.44
CA THR A 96 -8.38 -29.09 -13.55
C THR A 96 -8.30 -29.87 -14.86
N MET A 97 -9.14 -29.54 -15.83
CA MET A 97 -9.02 -30.06 -17.19
C MET A 97 -8.24 -29.06 -18.03
N GLY A 98 -7.26 -29.57 -18.78
CA GLY A 98 -6.46 -28.80 -19.74
C GLY A 98 -6.52 -29.46 -21.11
N ILE A 99 -6.20 -28.69 -22.14
CA ILE A 99 -6.01 -29.19 -23.50
C ILE A 99 -4.50 -29.32 -23.72
N VAL A 100 -4.03 -30.50 -24.12
CA VAL A 100 -2.63 -30.73 -24.49
C VAL A 100 -2.35 -30.03 -25.82
N ILE A 101 -1.28 -29.25 -25.89
CA ILE A 101 -0.89 -28.47 -27.07
C ILE A 101 0.51 -28.90 -27.55
N GLY A 102 0.71 -28.88 -28.87
CA GLY A 102 2.00 -29.18 -29.49
C GLY A 102 2.82 -27.93 -29.78
N GLU A 103 3.84 -28.06 -30.64
CA GLU A 103 4.78 -26.97 -30.96
C GLU A 103 4.21 -25.91 -31.93
N ASP A 104 3.26 -26.27 -32.79
CA ASP A 104 2.69 -25.34 -33.78
C ASP A 104 1.50 -24.58 -33.18
N SER A 105 1.46 -23.29 -33.49
CA SER A 105 0.32 -22.41 -33.24
C SER A 105 -0.99 -22.91 -33.88
N ASN A 106 -0.91 -23.67 -34.98
CA ASN A 106 -2.07 -24.27 -35.63
C ASN A 106 -2.30 -25.73 -35.19
N ILE A 107 -3.20 -25.90 -34.22
CA ILE A 107 -3.57 -27.21 -33.64
C ILE A 107 -4.04 -28.21 -34.69
N GLU A 108 -4.68 -27.75 -35.76
CA GLU A 108 -5.22 -28.63 -36.81
C GLU A 108 -4.13 -29.42 -37.55
N ASN A 109 -2.97 -28.80 -37.76
CA ASN A 109 -1.84 -29.39 -38.46
C ASN A 109 -1.17 -30.51 -37.67
N GLN A 110 -1.36 -30.53 -36.35
CA GLN A 110 -0.72 -31.47 -35.42
C GLN A 110 -1.72 -32.46 -34.82
N ARG A 111 -2.92 -32.58 -35.42
CA ARG A 111 -3.89 -33.61 -35.04
C ARG A 111 -3.24 -34.99 -35.08
N ASN A 112 -3.54 -35.80 -34.06
CA ASN A 112 -2.99 -37.15 -33.89
C ASN A 112 -1.47 -37.22 -33.73
N THR A 113 -0.82 -36.12 -33.32
CA THR A 113 0.60 -36.10 -32.96
C THR A 113 0.77 -36.00 -31.44
N ILE A 114 1.70 -36.76 -30.88
CA ILE A 114 2.04 -36.71 -29.44
C ILE A 114 3.38 -35.99 -29.31
N TYR A 115 3.37 -34.87 -28.60
CA TYR A 115 4.59 -34.15 -28.23
C TYR A 115 4.94 -34.54 -26.81
N THR A 116 6.14 -35.09 -26.63
CA THR A 116 6.63 -35.46 -25.31
C THR A 116 8.13 -35.27 -25.22
N ASP A 117 8.62 -35.03 -24.01
CA ASP A 117 10.05 -35.00 -23.74
C ASP A 117 10.60 -36.38 -23.33
N GLU A 118 11.90 -36.43 -23.04
CA GLU A 118 12.60 -37.64 -22.62
C GLU A 118 12.04 -38.26 -21.32
N TYR A 119 11.19 -37.54 -20.59
CA TYR A 119 10.59 -37.97 -19.32
C TYR A 119 9.09 -38.29 -19.46
N GLY A 120 8.51 -38.23 -20.65
CA GLY A 120 7.10 -38.53 -20.86
C GLY A 120 6.14 -37.42 -20.44
N ARG A 121 6.62 -36.17 -20.28
CA ARG A 121 5.77 -35.00 -19.97
C ARG A 121 5.11 -34.50 -21.26
N VAL A 122 3.91 -33.91 -21.14
CA VAL A 122 3.10 -33.35 -22.24
C VAL A 122 2.66 -31.93 -21.93
#